data_AF-A0A5E8EQW1-F1
#
_entry.id   AF-A0A5E8EQW1-F1
#
_cell.length_a   1.000
_cell.length_b   1.000
_cell.length_c   1.000
_cell.angle_alpha   90.00
_cell.angle_beta   90.00
_cell.angle_gamma   90.00
#
_symmetry.space_group_name_H-M   'P 1'
#
loop_
_entity.id
_entity.type
_entity.pdbx_description
1 polymer ?
#
loop_
_entity_poly.entity_id
_entity_poly.type
_entity_poly.pdbx_seq_one_letter_code
_entity_poly.pdbx_strand_id
1 'polypeptide(L)' 'MDRLSTKQTLEKLGLTHRNSLRSRIESGQLTPIVDRGRNYYDRAQVEALVNPPIIYTTPSATMLATGEPEGGW' A
#
# COMPACT_ATOMS: atom_id res chain seq x y z
N MET A 1 -8.01 11.17 14.84
CA MET A 1 -7.54 10.98 13.44
C MET A 1 -6.22 11.69 13.29
N ASP A 2 -5.14 10.97 13.03
CA ASP A 2 -3.79 11.54 12.87
C ASP A 2 -3.62 12.00 11.41
N ARG A 3 -3.62 13.32 11.20
CA ARG A 3 -3.57 13.96 9.88
C ARG A 3 -2.19 14.58 9.68
N LEU A 4 -1.58 14.32 8.53
CA LEU A 4 -0.30 14.87 8.13
C LEU A 4 -0.50 16.04 7.18
N SER A 5 0.27 17.11 7.37
CA SER A 5 0.36 18.18 6.36
C SER A 5 1.07 17.69 5.10
N THR A 6 0.94 18.44 4.00
CA THR A 6 1.72 18.20 2.77
C THR A 6 3.22 18.04 3.06
N LYS A 7 3.80 18.87 3.93
CA LYS A 7 5.23 18.81 4.25
C LYS A 7 5.59 17.48 4.94
N GLN A 8 4.86 17.12 6.00
CA GLN A 8 5.09 15.87 6.73
C GLN A 8 4.88 14.63 5.86
N THR A 9 3.93 14.69 4.93
CA THR A 9 3.67 13.61 3.98
C THR A 9 4.83 13.42 3.01
N LEU A 10 5.39 14.52 2.49
CA LEU A 10 6.59 14.50 1.66
C LEU A 10 7.79 13.90 2.42
N GLU A 11 8.01 14.34 3.67
CA GLU A 11 9.08 13.82 4.54
C GLU A 11 8.93 12.31 4.80
N LYS A 12 7.73 11.83 5.14
CA LYS A 12 7.47 10.39 5.37
C LYS A 12 7.66 9.54 4.12
N LEU A 13 7.28 10.07 2.96
CA LEU A 13 7.39 9.36 1.69
C LEU A 13 8.79 9.45 1.07
N GLY A 14 9.74 10.12 1.74
CA GLY A 14 11.08 10.38 1.19
C GLY A 14 11.05 11.20 -0.11
N LEU A 15 10.00 12.00 -0.31
CA LEU A 15 9.81 12.79 -1.52
C LEU A 15 10.27 14.23 -1.30
N THR A 16 11.07 14.76 -2.22
CA THR A 16 11.53 16.15 -2.16
C THR A 16 10.54 17.10 -2.84
N HIS A 17 9.81 16.64 -3.85
CA HIS A 17 9.02 17.49 -4.73
C HIS A 17 7.52 17.25 -4.60
N ARG A 18 6.74 18.35 -4.54
CA ARG A 18 5.27 18.31 -4.58
C ARG A 18 4.73 17.62 -5.84
N ASN A 19 5.48 17.62 -6.94
CA ASN A 19 5.04 16.99 -8.18
C ASN A 19 4.90 15.46 -8.04
N SER A 20 5.77 14.83 -7.25
CA SER A 20 5.66 13.40 -6.93
C SER A 20 4.44 13.09 -6.07
N LEU A 21 4.07 14.00 -5.17
CA LEU A 21 2.83 13.88 -4.39
C LEU A 21 1.59 14.03 -5.28
N ARG A 22 1.62 14.98 -6.23
CA ARG A 22 0.54 15.20 -7.20
C ARG A 22 0.30 13.96 -8.07
N SER A 23 1.35 13.33 -8.58
CA SER A 23 1.23 12.12 -9.39
C SER A 23 0.54 10.98 -8.63
N ARG A 24 0.79 10.83 -7.32
CA ARG A 24 0.10 9.84 -6.47
C ARG A 24 -1.37 10.16 -6.23
N ILE A 25 -1.71 11.44 -6.16
CA ILE A 25 -3.11 11.90 -6.06
C ILE A 25 -3.84 11.62 -7.38
N GLU A 26 -3.22 11.95 -8.52
CA GLU A 26 -3.77 11.69 -9.86
C GLU A 26 -3.93 10.19 -10.15
N SER A 27 -3.06 9.36 -9.57
CA SER A 27 -3.15 7.89 -9.59
C SER A 27 -4.18 7.31 -8.62
N GLY A 28 -4.78 8.12 -7.74
CA GLY A 28 -5.75 7.67 -6.73
C GLY A 28 -5.13 6.96 -5.52
N GLN A 29 -3.80 6.94 -5.40
CA GLN A 29 -3.08 6.31 -4.28
C GLN A 29 -3.15 7.14 -2.99
N LEU A 30 -3.36 8.45 -3.09
CA LEU A 30 -3.52 9.37 -1.96
C LEU A 30 -4.73 10.27 -2.17
N THR A 31 -5.52 10.46 -1.12
CA THR A 31 -6.65 11.40 -1.15
C THR A 31 -6.35 12.59 -0.24
N PRO A 32 -6.25 13.83 -0.77
CA PRO A 32 -6.08 15.01 0.05
C PRO A 32 -7.39 15.37 0.77
N ILE A 33 -7.30 15.56 2.08
CA ILE A 33 -8.35 16.11 2.92
C ILE A 33 -8.14 17.62 2.96
N VAL A 34 -9.03 18.38 2.33
CA VAL A 34 -8.95 19.84 2.28
C VAL A 34 -9.60 20.42 3.54
N ASP A 35 -8.83 21.14 4.35
CA ASP A 35 -9.31 21.85 5.53
C ASP A 35 -8.76 23.28 5.53
N ARG A 36 -9.66 24.28 5.53
CA ARG A 36 -9.33 25.71 5.54
C ARG A 36 -8.26 26.12 4.51
N GLY A 37 -8.36 25.57 3.28
CA GLY A 37 -7.44 25.86 2.17
C GLY A 37 -6.08 25.17 2.27
N ARG A 38 -5.91 24.24 3.22
CA ARG A 38 -4.70 23.42 3.36
C ARG A 38 -5.02 21.96 3.07
N ASN A 39 -4.06 21.27 2.47
CA ASN A 39 -4.17 19.84 2.19
C ASN A 39 -3.56 19.03 3.34
N TYR A 40 -4.35 18.11 3.85
CA TYR A 40 -3.98 17.12 4.84
C TYR A 40 -4.10 15.71 4.26
N TYR A 41 -3.38 14.77 4.82
CA TYR A 41 -3.35 13.37 4.38
C TYR A 41 -3.48 12.47 5.59
N ASP A 42 -4.16 11.35 5.44
CA ASP A 42 -4.27 10.37 6.52
C ASP A 42 -2.92 9.67 6.74
N ARG A 43 -2.46 9.60 8.00
CA ARG A 43 -1.17 8.97 8.31
C ARG A 43 -1.12 7.50 7.85
N ALA A 44 -2.19 6.73 8.07
CA ALA A 44 -2.19 5.31 7.75
C ALA A 44 -2.12 5.06 6.24
N GLN A 45 -2.82 5.89 5.44
CA GLN A 45 -2.69 5.84 3.98
C GLN A 45 -1.26 6.14 3.51
N VAL A 46 -0.62 7.17 4.10
CA VAL A 46 0.77 7.52 3.76
C VAL A 46 1.73 6.39 4.14
N GLU A 47 1.55 5.77 5.31
CA GLU A 47 2.40 4.65 5.77
C GLU A 47 2.25 3.40 4.91
N ALA A 48 1.03 3.08 4.45
CA ALA A 48 0.78 1.97 3.53
C ALA A 48 1.52 2.11 2.18
N LEU A 49 1.86 3.34 1.77
CA LEU A 49 2.65 3.59 0.56
C LEU A 49 4.16 3.50 0.78
N VAL A 50 4.62 3.77 2.01
CA VAL A 50 6.04 3.62 2.38
C VAL A 50 6.38 2.14 2.55
N ASN A 51 5.51 1.40 3.22
CA ASN A 51 5.67 -0.01 3.48
C ASN A 51 4.42 -0.75 2.99
N PRO A 52 4.31 -1.02 1.67
CA PRO A 52 3.21 -1.80 1.16
C PRO A 52 3.23 -3.17 1.88
N PRO A 53 2.09 -3.65 2.39
CA PRO A 53 2.05 -4.98 3.00
C PRO A 53 2.57 -5.97 1.97
N ILE A 54 3.58 -6.76 2.35
CA ILE A 54 4.02 -7.89 1.54
C ILE A 54 2.83 -8.84 1.51
N ILE A 55 2.08 -8.82 0.41
CA ILE A 55 1.06 -9.82 0.16
C ILE A 55 1.84 -11.10 -0.11
N TYR A 56 2.02 -11.93 0.92
CA TYR A 56 2.34 -13.33 0.74
C TYR A 56 1.11 -13.96 0.09
N THR A 57 0.98 -13.83 -1.22
CA THR A 57 0.16 -14.75 -1.99
C THR A 57 0.87 -16.08 -1.79
N THR A 58 0.38 -16.90 -0.88
CA THR A 58 0.78 -18.30 -0.87
C THR A 58 0.47 -18.79 -2.29
N PRO A 59 1.45 -19.25 -3.09
CA PRO A 59 1.08 -19.99 -4.27
C PRO A 59 0.20 -21.12 -3.76
N SER A 60 -1.07 -21.15 -4.18
CA SER A 60 -2.02 -22.20 -3.85
C SER A 60 -1.27 -23.51 -3.86
N ALA A 61 -1.24 -24.20 -2.71
CA ALA A 61 -0.53 -25.45 -2.57
C ALA A 61 -0.95 -26.35 -3.76
N THR A 62 0.02 -26.67 -4.61
CA THR A 62 -0.12 -27.73 -5.60
C THR A 62 -0.68 -28.93 -4.84
N MET A 63 -1.94 -29.30 -5.11
CA MET A 63 -2.46 -30.59 -4.64
C MET A 63 -1.64 -31.65 -5.37
N LEU A 64 -0.55 -32.06 -4.75
CA LEU A 64 0.16 -33.28 -5.09
C LEU A 64 -0.78 -34.42 -4.67
N ALA A 65 -1.74 -34.75 -5.52
CA ALA A 65 -2.46 -36.01 -5.44
C ALA A 65 -1.49 -37.14 -5.83
N THR A 66 -0.50 -37.40 -4.99
CA THR A 66 0.22 -38.66 -4.96
C THR A 66 -0.59 -39.56 -4.01
N GLY A 67 -1.70 -40.07 -4.54
CA GLY A 67 -2.32 -41.29 -4.03
C GLY A 67 -1.55 -42.47 -4.60
N GLU A 68 -1.03 -43.30 -3.71
CA GLU A 68 -0.18 -44.46 -3.96
C GLU A 68 -0.86 -45.52 -4.85
N PRO A 69 -0.10 -46.30 -5.65
CA PRO A 69 -0.61 -47.53 -6.25
C PRO A 69 -0.62 -48.64 -5.18
N GLU A 70 -1.73 -48.83 -4.48
CA GLU A 70 -1.94 -50.08 -3.73
C GLU A 70 -2.25 -51.21 -4.70
N GLY A 71 -1.32 -52.16 -4.79
CA GLY A 71 -1.47 -53.41 -5.52
C GLY A 71 -2.56 -54.28 -4.90
N GLY A 72 -3.52 -54.68 -5.73
CA GLY A 72 -4.42 -55.80 -5.46
C GLY A 72 -3.80 -57.10 -5.99
N TRP A 73 -3.83 -58.13 -5.14
CA TRP A 73 -3.37 -59.50 -5.37
C TRP A 73 -4.21 -60.25 -6.40
#